data_AF-A0A0Q5QHT0-F1
#
_entry.id   AF-A0A0Q5QHT0-F1
#
_cell.length_a   1.000
_cell.length_b   1.000
_cell.length_c   1.000
_cell.angle_alpha   90.00
_cell.angle_beta   90.00
_cell.angle_gamma   90.00
#
_symmetry.space_group_name_H-M   'P 1'
#
loop_
_entity.id
_entity.type
_entity.pdbx_description
1 polymer ?
#
loop_
_entity_poly.entity_id
_entity_poly.type
_entity_poly.pdbx_seq_one_letter_code
_entity_poly.pdbx_strand_id
1 'polypeptide(L)'
;MTIVTRTATAILGVCAIASLAACGSDDATTATPSTVTVTASSPSTTTSVDAPETDVADTAQSGSGSDGGSGGDVAAPAPTSNRAPLRLCGTTNPAPAELDRAIASVPTDGPGYRWVTGAANFDSCNDISYMELDTQGATVSSPQQLLIFNRDMRFIGTGIKCNVGYQEVIGASRDRITVRYRYLTGDEPLAAPQGSTQVTFRWNGSRVVMDGSLPRAVTNGKC
;
A
#
# COMPACT_ATOMS: atom_id res chain seq x y z
N MET A 1 9.68 -34.58 53.93
CA MET A 1 8.83 -35.07 52.82
C MET A 1 9.44 -34.54 51.53
N THR A 2 9.58 -35.40 50.54
CA THR A 2 10.77 -35.62 49.70
C THR A 2 11.06 -34.54 48.65
N ILE A 3 12.32 -34.09 48.61
CA ILE A 3 12.95 -33.30 47.52
C ILE A 3 13.33 -34.27 46.40
N VAL A 4 12.92 -34.00 45.16
CA VAL A 4 13.36 -34.75 43.97
C VAL A 4 14.16 -33.82 43.07
N THR A 5 15.48 -33.93 43.16
CA THR A 5 16.48 -33.35 42.26
C THR A 5 16.58 -34.24 41.02
N ARG A 6 16.46 -33.67 39.81
CA ARG A 6 16.79 -34.40 38.57
C ARG A 6 18.11 -33.89 37.99
N THR A 7 19.03 -34.83 37.89
CA THR A 7 20.42 -34.75 37.51
C THR A 7 20.64 -34.44 36.03
N ALA A 8 21.71 -33.69 35.77
CA ALA A 8 22.28 -33.42 34.45
C ALA A 8 22.83 -34.69 33.77
N THR A 9 22.80 -34.73 32.45
CA THR A 9 23.64 -35.63 31.64
C THR A 9 24.23 -34.84 30.49
N ALA A 10 25.52 -34.54 30.61
CA ALA A 10 26.35 -33.97 29.56
C ALA A 10 26.82 -35.11 28.64
N ILE A 11 26.67 -34.94 27.32
CA ILE A 11 27.28 -35.83 26.32
C ILE A 11 28.38 -35.03 25.62
N LEU A 12 29.63 -35.38 25.94
CA LEU A 12 30.79 -35.05 25.11
C LEU A 12 30.75 -35.92 23.86
N GLY A 13 30.78 -35.30 22.68
CA GLY A 13 31.04 -35.95 21.39
C GLY A 13 32.24 -35.29 20.73
N VAL A 14 33.34 -36.04 20.64
CA VAL A 14 34.64 -35.65 20.09
C VAL A 14 34.84 -36.32 18.71
N CYS A 15 35.62 -35.64 17.85
CA CYS A 15 36.32 -36.11 16.64
C CYS A 15 35.50 -36.35 15.35
N ALA A 16 35.79 -35.56 14.31
CA ALA A 16 36.77 -35.96 13.28
C ALA A 16 36.99 -34.82 12.28
N ILE A 17 38.27 -34.50 12.05
CA ILE A 17 38.76 -33.53 11.07
C ILE A 17 38.92 -34.30 9.76
N ALA A 18 38.23 -33.89 8.70
CA ALA A 18 38.45 -34.42 7.35
C ALA A 18 38.86 -33.27 6.44
N SER A 19 40.16 -33.20 6.17
CA SER A 19 40.78 -32.32 5.18
C SER A 19 40.30 -32.72 3.78
N LEU A 20 39.58 -31.85 3.08
CA LEU A 20 39.36 -32.03 1.64
C LEU A 20 40.54 -31.44 0.87
N ALA A 21 41.11 -32.29 0.03
CA ALA A 21 42.21 -32.02 -0.86
C ALA A 21 41.89 -30.91 -1.86
N ALA A 22 42.81 -29.96 -1.98
CA ALA A 22 42.90 -29.09 -3.14
C ALA A 22 43.58 -29.87 -4.27
N CYS A 23 42.90 -29.99 -5.40
CA CYS A 23 43.52 -30.31 -6.68
C CYS A 23 43.03 -29.27 -7.68
N GLY A 24 43.97 -28.48 -8.20
CA GLY A 24 43.72 -27.46 -9.18
C GLY A 24 43.45 -28.05 -10.57
N SER A 25 42.83 -27.25 -11.41
CA SER A 25 42.99 -27.28 -12.86
C SER A 25 42.69 -25.88 -13.39
N ASP A 26 43.60 -25.44 -14.26
CA ASP A 26 43.65 -24.16 -14.94
C ASP A 26 42.37 -23.85 -15.73
N ASP A 27 41.98 -22.57 -15.75
CA ASP A 27 41.42 -21.96 -16.96
C ASP A 27 41.69 -20.46 -16.94
N ALA A 28 42.86 -20.10 -17.49
CA ALA A 28 43.12 -18.75 -17.95
C ALA A 28 42.32 -18.51 -19.24
N THR A 29 41.05 -18.14 -19.12
CA THR A 29 40.32 -17.49 -20.20
C THR A 29 40.23 -16.00 -19.90
N THR A 30 41.10 -15.24 -20.56
CA THR A 30 40.99 -13.79 -20.70
C THR A 30 39.65 -13.46 -21.36
N ALA A 31 38.64 -13.16 -20.55
CA ALA A 31 37.41 -12.56 -21.04
C ALA A 31 37.66 -11.06 -21.28
N THR A 32 37.64 -10.69 -22.56
CA THR A 32 37.64 -9.34 -23.08
C THR A 32 36.55 -8.51 -22.40
N PRO A 33 36.81 -7.31 -21.84
CA PRO A 33 35.74 -6.42 -21.44
C PRO A 33 35.03 -5.93 -22.70
N SER A 34 33.78 -6.36 -22.89
CA SER A 34 32.87 -5.70 -23.83
C SER A 34 32.42 -4.39 -23.20
N THR A 35 33.14 -3.32 -23.54
CA THR A 35 32.73 -1.95 -23.22
C THR A 35 31.48 -1.64 -24.05
N VAL A 36 30.29 -1.68 -23.45
CA VAL A 36 29.10 -1.11 -24.05
C VAL A 36 29.11 0.40 -23.82
N THR A 37 29.38 1.15 -24.89
CA THR A 37 29.27 2.60 -24.91
C THR A 37 27.79 2.98 -24.81
N VAL A 38 27.37 3.55 -23.69
CA VAL A 38 26.03 4.14 -23.56
C VAL A 38 26.07 5.50 -24.26
N THR A 39 25.44 5.59 -25.43
CA THR A 39 25.18 6.87 -26.09
C THR A 39 24.09 7.60 -25.30
N ALA A 40 24.49 8.62 -24.53
CA ALA A 40 23.57 9.58 -23.96
C ALA A 40 23.00 10.46 -25.08
N SER A 41 21.69 10.34 -25.33
CA SER A 41 20.95 11.30 -26.15
C SER A 41 20.10 12.16 -25.23
N SER A 42 20.60 13.35 -24.90
CA SER A 42 19.74 14.50 -24.57
C SER A 42 19.08 15.00 -25.84
N PRO A 43 17.82 15.44 -25.73
CA PRO A 43 17.56 16.82 -26.10
C PRO A 43 16.81 17.59 -25.02
N SER A 44 17.33 18.79 -24.78
CA SER A 44 16.70 19.90 -24.09
C SER A 44 15.47 20.39 -24.87
N THR A 45 14.40 20.78 -24.19
CA THR A 45 13.64 21.99 -24.55
C THR A 45 12.82 22.52 -23.39
N THR A 46 13.33 23.61 -22.82
CA THR A 46 12.62 24.60 -22.01
C THR A 46 11.54 25.27 -22.86
N THR A 47 10.33 25.42 -22.33
CA THR A 47 9.43 26.49 -22.77
C THR A 47 8.74 27.08 -21.54
N SER A 48 9.16 28.31 -21.22
CA SER A 48 8.44 29.28 -20.36
C SER A 48 7.45 30.08 -21.22
N VAL A 49 6.63 30.88 -20.54
CA VAL A 49 5.73 31.95 -21.05
C VAL A 49 4.37 31.37 -21.51
N ASP A 50 3.20 31.76 -21.02
CA ASP A 50 2.71 33.11 -20.75
C ASP A 50 1.48 33.08 -19.82
N ALA A 51 1.30 34.15 -19.03
CA ALA A 51 0.04 34.52 -18.39
C ALA A 51 -0.76 35.44 -19.33
N PRO A 52 -2.09 35.51 -19.19
CA PRO A 52 -2.72 36.81 -19.37
C PRO A 52 -3.54 37.21 -18.15
N GLU A 53 -3.34 38.46 -17.77
CA GLU A 53 -4.12 39.23 -16.83
C GLU A 53 -5.20 40.02 -17.59
N THR A 54 -6.28 40.37 -16.88
CA THR A 54 -7.26 41.45 -17.17
C THR A 54 -8.37 41.18 -18.20
N ASP A 55 -9.64 41.20 -17.78
CA ASP A 55 -10.45 42.43 -17.95
C ASP A 55 -11.76 42.47 -17.12
N VAL A 56 -12.25 43.70 -16.96
CA VAL A 56 -13.17 44.22 -15.95
C VAL A 56 -14.61 44.38 -16.48
N ALA A 57 -15.57 44.52 -15.54
CA ALA A 57 -16.87 45.19 -15.60
C ALA A 57 -18.12 44.35 -15.95
N ASP A 58 -19.14 44.36 -15.07
CA ASP A 58 -20.29 45.27 -15.23
C ASP A 58 -21.11 45.41 -13.93
N THR A 59 -21.76 46.56 -13.80
CA THR A 59 -22.38 47.19 -12.65
C THR A 59 -23.91 47.02 -12.67
N ALA A 60 -24.47 46.99 -11.44
CA ALA A 60 -25.85 47.33 -11.05
C ALA A 60 -27.00 46.38 -11.44
N GLN A 61 -27.87 46.09 -10.46
CA GLN A 61 -29.11 46.87 -10.27
C GLN A 61 -29.82 46.54 -8.95
N SER A 62 -30.09 47.60 -8.18
CA SER A 62 -31.00 47.62 -7.04
C SER A 62 -32.44 47.34 -7.49
N GLY A 63 -33.12 46.45 -6.77
CA GLY A 63 -34.57 46.32 -6.77
C GLY A 63 -35.08 46.50 -5.33
N SER A 64 -35.56 47.71 -5.02
CA SER A 64 -36.31 48.01 -3.80
C SER A 64 -37.74 47.50 -3.98
N GLY A 65 -38.23 46.74 -3.01
CA GLY A 65 -39.62 46.29 -2.93
C GLY A 65 -39.99 46.14 -1.46
N SER A 66 -40.51 47.23 -0.89
CA SER A 66 -41.23 47.20 0.38
C SER A 66 -42.61 46.62 0.13
N ASP A 67 -43.06 45.68 0.97
CA ASP A 67 -44.44 45.68 1.43
C ASP A 67 -44.56 44.96 2.76
N GLY A 68 -45.27 45.63 3.68
CA GLY A 68 -45.44 45.23 5.06
C GLY A 68 -46.56 44.21 5.26
N GLY A 69 -46.40 43.42 6.32
CA GLY A 69 -47.44 42.54 6.83
C GLY A 69 -47.12 42.14 8.27
N SER A 70 -47.60 42.93 9.23
CA SER A 70 -47.66 42.55 10.65
C SER A 70 -48.59 41.36 10.85
N GLY A 71 -48.15 40.37 11.62
CA GLY A 71 -49.05 39.32 12.09
C GLY A 71 -48.36 38.21 12.87
N GLY A 72 -48.32 38.37 14.20
CA GLY A 72 -48.39 37.24 15.13
C GLY A 72 -47.05 36.65 15.61
N ASP A 73 -46.53 37.19 16.70
CA ASP A 73 -45.60 36.49 17.59
C ASP A 73 -46.27 35.23 18.17
N VAL A 74 -45.96 34.08 17.56
CA VAL A 74 -45.87 32.82 18.29
C VAL A 74 -44.44 32.34 18.10
N ALA A 75 -43.63 32.48 19.14
CA ALA A 75 -42.27 31.98 19.18
C ALA A 75 -42.28 30.45 19.02
N ALA A 76 -42.15 29.98 17.77
CA ALA A 76 -41.79 28.62 17.49
C ALA A 76 -40.37 28.39 18.02
N PRO A 77 -40.10 27.29 18.76
CA PRO A 77 -38.74 27.00 19.20
C PRO A 77 -37.84 26.84 17.98
N ALA A 78 -36.74 27.61 17.96
CA ALA A 78 -35.75 27.51 16.90
C ALA A 78 -35.27 26.05 16.78
N PRO A 79 -35.17 25.49 15.55
CA PRO A 79 -34.62 24.15 15.39
C PRO A 79 -33.17 24.17 15.90
N THR A 80 -32.91 23.45 16.98
CA THR A 80 -31.55 23.11 17.38
C THR A 80 -30.98 22.23 16.29
N SER A 81 -30.23 22.85 15.37
CA SER A 81 -29.48 22.15 14.35
C SER A 81 -28.42 21.30 15.06
N ASN A 82 -28.76 20.03 15.29
CA ASN A 82 -27.82 18.98 15.69
C ASN A 82 -26.93 18.62 14.50
N ARG A 83 -26.29 19.62 13.89
CA ARG A 83 -25.34 19.40 12.82
C ARG A 83 -24.10 18.84 13.49
N ALA A 84 -23.85 17.55 13.25
CA ALA A 84 -22.57 16.95 13.58
C ALA A 84 -21.44 17.88 13.10
N PRO A 85 -20.39 18.10 13.89
CA PRO A 85 -19.31 18.99 13.50
C PRO A 85 -18.79 18.57 12.12
N LEU A 86 -18.67 19.55 11.23
CA LEU A 86 -18.00 19.38 9.94
C LEU A 86 -16.58 18.91 10.23
N ARG A 87 -16.30 17.63 9.98
CA ARG A 87 -14.94 17.12 10.03
C ARG A 87 -14.22 17.63 8.80
N LEU A 88 -13.32 18.60 8.98
CA LEU A 88 -12.32 18.91 7.97
C LEU A 88 -11.55 17.63 7.64
N CYS A 89 -11.17 17.50 6.37
CA CYS A 89 -10.41 16.38 5.89
C CYS A 89 -9.26 16.85 4.99
N GLY A 90 -8.28 15.98 4.81
CA GLY A 90 -7.12 16.19 3.96
C GLY A 90 -6.04 15.17 4.28
N THR A 91 -4.88 15.33 3.64
CA THR A 91 -3.72 14.46 3.81
C THR A 91 -3.35 14.32 5.28
N THR A 92 -3.48 13.12 5.81
CA THR A 92 -3.33 12.81 7.23
C THR A 92 -2.76 11.42 7.35
N ASN A 93 -1.59 11.27 7.96
CA ASN A 93 -1.00 9.96 8.19
C ASN A 93 -1.61 9.28 9.44
N PRO A 94 -1.59 7.94 9.52
CA PRO A 94 -1.79 7.24 10.78
C PRO A 94 -0.81 7.72 11.86
N ALA A 95 -1.25 7.66 13.11
CA ALA A 95 -0.34 7.87 14.23
C ALA A 95 0.81 6.84 14.12
N PRO A 96 2.08 7.20 14.41
CA PRO A 96 3.21 6.29 14.26
C PRO A 96 3.01 4.94 14.97
N ALA A 97 2.48 4.96 16.19
CA ALA A 97 2.19 3.74 16.95
C ALA A 97 1.07 2.88 16.33
N GLU A 98 0.11 3.47 15.62
CA GLU A 98 -0.91 2.73 14.88
C GLU A 98 -0.29 2.06 13.64
N LEU A 99 0.57 2.80 12.92
CA LEU A 99 1.29 2.29 11.77
C LEU A 99 2.21 1.12 12.15
N ASP A 100 3.01 1.26 13.21
CA ASP A 100 3.91 0.22 13.69
C ASP A 100 3.16 -1.06 14.07
N ARG A 101 2.00 -0.92 14.75
CA ARG A 101 1.13 -2.05 15.10
C ARG A 101 0.54 -2.71 13.87
N ALA A 102 0.10 -1.91 12.88
CA ALA A 102 -0.44 -2.43 11.64
C ALA A 102 0.61 -3.29 10.90
N ILE A 103 1.83 -2.77 10.74
CA ILE A 103 2.94 -3.48 10.10
C ILE A 103 3.29 -4.75 10.88
N ALA A 104 3.42 -4.67 12.21
CA ALA A 104 3.75 -5.81 13.06
C ALA A 104 2.65 -6.90 13.09
N SER A 105 1.40 -6.55 12.75
CA SER A 105 0.29 -7.51 12.69
C SER A 105 0.32 -8.40 11.44
N VAL A 106 1.10 -8.03 10.41
CA VAL A 106 1.22 -8.80 9.17
C VAL A 106 2.46 -9.69 9.24
N PRO A 107 2.31 -11.02 9.35
CA PRO A 107 3.46 -11.92 9.40
C PRO A 107 4.22 -11.90 8.07
N THR A 108 5.54 -12.03 8.16
CA THR A 108 6.39 -12.26 6.99
C THR A 108 6.41 -13.75 6.61
N ASP A 109 6.88 -14.06 5.41
CA ASP A 109 6.87 -15.43 4.87
C ASP A 109 7.98 -16.34 5.43
N GLY A 110 8.75 -15.87 6.42
CA GLY A 110 9.71 -16.68 7.16
C GLY A 110 10.75 -15.88 7.94
N PRO A 111 11.65 -16.57 8.66
CA PRO A 111 12.75 -15.93 9.37
C PRO A 111 13.65 -15.13 8.43
N GLY A 112 14.05 -13.94 8.86
CA GLY A 112 14.94 -13.06 8.09
C GLY A 112 14.25 -12.16 7.07
N TYR A 113 13.00 -12.46 6.67
CA TYR A 113 12.18 -11.54 5.88
C TYR A 113 11.72 -10.37 6.75
N ARG A 114 11.70 -9.18 6.15
CA ARG A 114 11.31 -7.93 6.80
C ARG A 114 10.44 -7.13 5.85
N TRP A 115 9.42 -6.47 6.39
CA TRP A 115 8.65 -5.48 5.66
C TRP A 115 9.38 -4.15 5.60
N VAL A 116 9.26 -3.48 4.47
CA VAL A 116 9.47 -2.04 4.31
C VAL A 116 8.19 -1.42 3.77
N THR A 117 7.93 -0.16 4.10
CA THR A 117 6.74 0.55 3.61
C THR A 117 6.94 0.99 2.16
N GLY A 118 5.96 0.70 1.31
CA GLY A 118 5.89 1.12 -0.08
C GLY A 118 4.98 2.34 -0.28
N ALA A 119 4.29 2.38 -1.42
CA ALA A 119 3.37 3.48 -1.73
C ALA A 119 2.19 3.55 -0.76
N ALA A 120 1.70 4.76 -0.49
CA ALA A 120 0.54 5.01 0.37
C ALA A 120 -0.26 6.23 -0.12
N ASN A 121 -1.55 6.29 0.20
CA ASN A 121 -2.44 7.40 -0.19
C ASN A 121 -3.22 8.01 0.99
N PHE A 122 -2.62 8.05 2.18
CA PHE A 122 -3.28 8.45 3.41
C PHE A 122 -3.95 9.83 3.32
N ASP A 123 -5.28 9.82 3.39
CA ASP A 123 -6.09 11.03 3.40
C ASP A 123 -7.39 10.79 4.17
N SER A 124 -7.68 11.67 5.13
CA SER A 124 -8.92 11.60 5.93
C SER A 124 -10.17 12.00 5.13
N CYS A 125 -10.02 12.47 3.89
CA CYS A 125 -11.11 12.64 2.95
C CYS A 125 -11.56 11.31 2.36
N ASN A 126 -10.67 10.33 2.29
CA ASN A 126 -10.99 8.99 1.83
C ASN A 126 -11.72 8.21 2.93
N ASP A 127 -12.72 7.42 2.53
CA ASP A 127 -13.38 6.47 3.42
C ASP A 127 -12.44 5.29 3.70
N ILE A 128 -11.58 4.94 2.73
CA ILE A 128 -10.45 4.01 2.89
C ILE A 128 -9.17 4.55 2.24
N SER A 129 -8.05 4.39 2.94
CA SER A 129 -6.69 4.63 2.42
C SER A 129 -5.88 3.35 2.46
N TYR A 130 -4.74 3.29 1.77
CA TYR A 130 -3.85 2.15 1.75
C TYR A 130 -2.40 2.52 2.04
N MET A 131 -1.64 1.48 2.39
CA MET A 131 -0.20 1.44 2.33
C MET A 131 0.24 0.07 1.83
N GLU A 132 1.19 0.04 0.90
CA GLU A 132 1.86 -1.18 0.47
C GLU A 132 2.95 -1.56 1.47
N LEU A 133 3.11 -2.86 1.70
CA LEU A 133 4.29 -3.44 2.32
C LEU A 133 5.04 -4.25 1.29
N ASP A 134 6.31 -3.90 1.13
CA ASP A 134 7.24 -4.60 0.26
C ASP A 134 8.22 -5.41 1.11
N THR A 135 8.66 -6.55 0.57
CA THR A 135 9.75 -7.30 1.19
C THR A 135 11.06 -6.51 1.05
N GLN A 136 11.84 -6.37 2.12
CA GLN A 136 13.17 -5.77 2.08
C GLN A 136 14.05 -6.50 1.04
N GLY A 137 14.59 -5.76 0.06
CA GLY A 137 15.38 -6.35 -1.02
C GLY A 137 14.54 -7.12 -2.06
N ALA A 138 13.24 -6.82 -2.14
CA ALA A 138 12.30 -7.46 -3.04
C ALA A 138 12.72 -7.36 -4.52
N THR A 139 12.29 -8.36 -5.27
CA THR A 139 12.02 -8.25 -6.70
C THR A 139 10.50 -8.25 -6.91
N VAL A 140 10.02 -8.05 -8.13
CA VAL A 140 8.58 -7.99 -8.42
C VAL A 140 7.83 -9.29 -8.04
N SER A 141 8.52 -10.44 -7.98
CA SER A 141 7.92 -11.72 -7.59
C SER A 141 7.95 -11.96 -6.07
N SER A 142 8.60 -11.08 -5.30
CA SER A 142 8.67 -11.20 -3.85
C SER A 142 7.31 -10.92 -3.22
N PRO A 143 6.99 -11.53 -2.08
CA PRO A 143 5.73 -11.27 -1.39
C PRO A 143 5.57 -9.79 -1.02
N GLN A 144 4.38 -9.27 -1.27
CA GLN A 144 3.93 -7.93 -0.91
C GLN A 144 2.62 -8.03 -0.13
N GLN A 145 2.21 -6.95 0.52
CA GLN A 145 0.89 -6.84 1.14
C GLN A 145 0.28 -5.46 0.96
N LEU A 146 -1.05 -5.38 0.90
CA LEU A 146 -1.78 -4.12 0.94
C LEU A 146 -2.45 -3.96 2.30
N LEU A 147 -2.08 -2.95 3.07
CA LEU A 147 -2.75 -2.59 4.31
C LEU A 147 -3.81 -1.55 4.00
N ILE A 148 -5.01 -1.72 4.55
CA ILE A 148 -6.13 -0.80 4.37
C ILE A 148 -6.45 -0.13 5.70
N PHE A 149 -6.62 1.18 5.64
CA PHE A 149 -6.94 2.04 6.76
C PHE A 149 -8.28 2.73 6.52
N ASN A 150 -9.05 2.97 7.57
CA ASN A 150 -10.29 3.74 7.46
C ASN A 150 -10.01 5.25 7.43
N ARG A 151 -11.08 6.05 7.28
CA ARG A 151 -11.06 7.52 7.35
C ARG A 151 -10.35 8.11 8.57
N ASP A 152 -10.41 7.43 9.70
CA ASP A 152 -9.77 7.85 10.97
C ASP A 152 -8.31 7.38 11.09
N MET A 153 -7.72 6.91 9.99
CA MET A 153 -6.37 6.36 9.90
C MET A 153 -6.11 5.18 10.83
N ARG A 154 -7.14 4.38 11.11
CA ARG A 154 -7.03 3.12 11.85
C ARG A 154 -6.88 1.96 10.89
N PHE A 155 -5.99 1.02 11.22
CA PHE A 155 -5.81 -0.18 10.42
C PHE A 155 -7.07 -1.07 10.53
N ILE A 156 -7.62 -1.45 9.39
CA ILE A 156 -8.84 -2.27 9.32
C ILE A 156 -8.63 -3.63 8.65
N GLY A 157 -7.42 -3.93 8.19
CA GLY A 157 -7.03 -5.22 7.66
C GLY A 157 -6.22 -5.12 6.37
N THR A 158 -5.81 -6.27 5.86
CA THR A 158 -5.14 -6.38 4.58
C THR A 158 -6.13 -6.51 3.42
N GLY A 159 -5.71 -6.20 2.19
CA GLY A 159 -6.52 -6.42 0.99
C GLY A 159 -6.89 -7.89 0.82
N ILE A 160 -5.90 -8.77 0.86
CA ILE A 160 -6.10 -10.22 0.92
C ILE A 160 -5.33 -10.84 2.09
N LYS A 161 -5.68 -12.07 2.48
CA LYS A 161 -5.08 -12.74 3.65
C LYS A 161 -3.63 -13.19 3.44
N CYS A 162 -3.22 -13.47 2.20
CA CYS A 162 -1.88 -13.97 1.91
C CYS A 162 -0.98 -12.87 1.40
N ASN A 163 0.32 -13.01 1.70
CA ASN A 163 1.36 -12.25 1.02
C ASN A 163 1.56 -12.84 -0.37
N VAL A 164 1.50 -12.00 -1.40
CA VAL A 164 1.67 -12.42 -2.81
C VAL A 164 2.54 -11.41 -3.53
N GLY A 165 3.33 -11.88 -4.49
CA GLY A 165 4.08 -11.00 -5.38
C GLY A 165 3.22 -10.51 -6.57
N TYR A 166 3.85 -9.71 -7.42
CA TYR A 166 3.24 -9.13 -8.61
C TYR A 166 1.94 -8.37 -8.35
N GLN A 167 1.88 -7.69 -7.20
CA GLN A 167 0.76 -6.86 -6.79
C GLN A 167 1.05 -5.41 -7.15
N GLU A 168 0.04 -4.71 -7.66
CA GLU A 168 0.17 -3.29 -8.01
C GLU A 168 -1.16 -2.56 -7.79
N VAL A 169 -1.14 -1.49 -6.98
CA VAL A 169 -2.28 -0.57 -6.93
C VAL A 169 -2.30 0.26 -8.22
N ILE A 170 -3.33 0.04 -9.04
CA ILE A 170 -3.49 0.70 -10.36
C ILE A 170 -4.52 1.82 -10.34
N GLY A 171 -5.20 2.03 -9.20
CA GLY A 171 -6.11 3.14 -9.02
C GLY A 171 -6.63 3.22 -7.59
N ALA A 172 -6.85 4.43 -7.10
CA ALA A 172 -7.48 4.66 -5.80
C ALA A 172 -8.39 5.90 -5.89
N SER A 173 -9.53 5.83 -5.21
CA SER A 173 -10.47 6.93 -5.03
C SER A 173 -10.93 6.98 -3.58
N ARG A 174 -11.87 7.88 -3.28
CA ARG A 174 -12.39 8.07 -1.92
C ARG A 174 -12.78 6.77 -1.21
N ASP A 175 -13.49 5.88 -1.89
CA ASP A 175 -14.10 4.69 -1.31
C ASP A 175 -13.61 3.39 -1.96
N ARG A 176 -12.62 3.44 -2.86
CA ARG A 176 -12.15 2.29 -3.64
C ARG A 176 -10.63 2.27 -3.80
N ILE A 177 -10.05 1.07 -3.81
CA ILE A 177 -8.67 0.79 -4.18
C ILE A 177 -8.70 -0.37 -5.19
N THR A 178 -8.19 -0.15 -6.40
CA THR A 178 -8.12 -1.15 -7.46
C THR A 178 -6.72 -1.71 -7.54
N VAL A 179 -6.60 -3.04 -7.42
CA VAL A 179 -5.32 -3.74 -7.40
C VAL A 179 -5.28 -4.73 -8.54
N ARG A 180 -4.20 -4.67 -9.31
CA ARG A 180 -3.84 -5.68 -10.30
C ARG A 180 -2.96 -6.72 -9.64
N TYR A 181 -3.31 -7.98 -9.86
CA TYR A 181 -2.49 -9.13 -9.51
C TYR A 181 -2.05 -9.81 -10.79
N ARG A 182 -0.76 -9.99 -10.98
CA ARG A 182 -0.22 -10.84 -12.06
C ARG A 182 0.22 -12.20 -11.51
N TYR A 183 0.30 -13.18 -12.38
CA TYR A 183 0.70 -14.54 -12.03
C TYR A 183 1.26 -15.25 -13.26
N LEU A 184 2.13 -16.23 -13.01
CA LEU A 184 2.72 -17.04 -14.07
C LEU A 184 1.68 -17.99 -14.65
N THR A 185 1.76 -18.21 -15.96
CA THR A 185 1.02 -19.28 -16.63
C THR A 185 2.01 -20.29 -17.21
N GLY A 186 1.85 -21.57 -16.85
CA GLY A 186 2.82 -22.61 -17.23
C GLY A 186 4.23 -22.32 -16.71
N ASP A 187 5.24 -22.50 -17.57
CA ASP A 187 6.67 -22.40 -17.24
C ASP A 187 7.26 -21.01 -17.58
N GLU A 188 6.48 -19.94 -17.42
CA GLU A 188 6.92 -18.57 -17.67
C GLU A 188 8.10 -18.13 -16.78
N PRO A 189 9.01 -17.27 -17.29
CA PRO A 189 10.05 -16.68 -16.45
C PRO A 189 9.44 -15.74 -15.40
N LEU A 190 10.01 -15.73 -14.19
CA LEU A 190 9.56 -14.87 -13.09
C LEU A 190 9.53 -13.37 -13.46
N ALA A 191 10.35 -12.94 -14.41
CA ALA A 191 10.40 -11.54 -14.83
C ALA A 191 9.21 -11.11 -15.71
N ALA A 192 8.44 -12.04 -16.29
CA ALA A 192 7.43 -11.71 -17.29
C ALA A 192 6.13 -12.53 -17.19
N PRO A 193 5.40 -12.48 -16.05
CA PRO A 193 4.11 -13.16 -15.92
C PRO A 193 3.07 -12.60 -16.91
N GLN A 194 2.39 -13.47 -17.65
CA GLN A 194 1.34 -13.04 -18.60
C GLN A 194 -0.06 -13.07 -18.00
N GLY A 195 -0.28 -13.88 -16.95
CA GLY A 195 -1.54 -13.92 -16.23
C GLY A 195 -1.81 -12.60 -15.51
N SER A 196 -3.05 -12.11 -15.57
CA SER A 196 -3.47 -10.91 -14.86
C SER A 196 -4.94 -10.96 -14.47
N THR A 197 -5.24 -10.48 -13.26
CA THR A 197 -6.60 -10.19 -12.80
C THR A 197 -6.60 -8.86 -12.04
N GLN A 198 -7.78 -8.27 -11.88
CA GLN A 198 -7.97 -7.07 -11.07
C GLN A 198 -9.09 -7.31 -10.07
N VAL A 199 -8.93 -6.76 -8.87
CA VAL A 199 -9.97 -6.69 -7.85
C VAL A 199 -10.07 -5.27 -7.34
N THR A 200 -11.24 -4.89 -6.85
CA THR A 200 -11.47 -3.59 -6.22
C THR A 200 -11.86 -3.80 -4.77
N PHE A 201 -11.09 -3.23 -3.85
CA PHE A 201 -11.48 -3.11 -2.45
C PHE A 201 -12.32 -1.86 -2.30
N ARG A 202 -13.56 -2.00 -1.86
CA ARG A 202 -14.53 -0.90 -1.76
C ARG A 202 -15.10 -0.79 -0.35
N TRP A 203 -15.22 0.43 0.15
CA TRP A 203 -15.97 0.71 1.36
C TRP A 203 -17.47 0.64 1.08
N ASN A 204 -18.21 -0.20 1.81
CA ASN A 204 -19.66 -0.34 1.64
C ASN A 204 -20.49 0.47 2.65
N GLY A 205 -19.86 1.36 3.42
CA GLY A 205 -20.47 2.09 4.54
C GLY A 205 -20.19 1.47 5.92
N SER A 206 -19.72 0.22 5.98
CA SER A 206 -19.44 -0.49 7.25
C SER A 206 -18.12 -1.24 7.26
N ARG A 207 -17.72 -1.82 6.13
CA ARG A 207 -16.50 -2.60 5.96
C ARG A 207 -15.99 -2.50 4.54
N VAL A 208 -14.76 -2.95 4.35
CA VAL A 208 -14.20 -3.22 3.02
C VAL A 208 -14.83 -4.49 2.47
N VAL A 209 -15.25 -4.44 1.21
CA VAL A 209 -15.64 -5.59 0.40
C VAL A 209 -14.72 -5.68 -0.81
N MET A 210 -14.36 -6.90 -1.20
CA MET A 210 -13.61 -7.14 -2.43
C MET A 210 -14.60 -7.44 -3.55
N ASP A 211 -14.64 -6.58 -4.56
CA ASP A 211 -15.35 -6.80 -5.80
C ASP A 211 -14.39 -7.51 -6.78
N GLY A 212 -14.84 -8.64 -7.36
CA GLY A 212 -14.01 -9.52 -8.18
C GLY A 212 -13.51 -10.76 -7.42
N SER A 213 -12.69 -11.58 -8.08
CA SER A 213 -12.14 -12.81 -7.51
C SER A 213 -10.71 -13.05 -7.99
N LEU A 214 -9.88 -13.63 -7.12
CA LEU A 214 -8.52 -14.03 -7.47
C LEU A 214 -8.50 -15.50 -7.91
N PRO A 215 -7.81 -15.82 -9.03
CA PRO A 215 -7.62 -17.21 -9.42
C PRO A 215 -6.66 -17.91 -8.46
N ARG A 216 -6.73 -19.24 -8.41
CA ARG A 216 -5.83 -20.08 -7.60
C ARG A 216 -4.35 -19.82 -7.91
N ALA A 217 -4.02 -19.41 -9.13
CA ALA A 217 -2.67 -19.08 -9.54
C ALA A 217 -2.08 -17.85 -8.81
N VAL A 218 -2.92 -16.93 -8.32
CA VAL A 218 -2.47 -15.80 -7.47
C VAL A 218 -2.32 -16.26 -6.02
N THR A 219 -3.32 -16.99 -5.50
CA THR A 219 -3.42 -17.29 -4.07
C THR A 219 -2.64 -18.53 -3.64
N ASN A 220 -2.17 -19.33 -4.59
CA ASN A 220 -1.70 -20.70 -4.37
C ASN A 220 -2.71 -21.58 -3.59
N GLY A 221 -3.99 -21.19 -3.59
CA GLY A 221 -5.05 -21.83 -2.80
C GLY A 221 -4.93 -21.60 -1.28
N LYS A 222 -4.19 -20.58 -0.83
CA LYS A 222 -3.93 -20.32 0.60
C LYS A 222 -4.64 -19.08 1.14
N CYS A 223 -5.45 -18.42 0.32
CA CYS A 223 -6.31 -17.28 0.68
C CYS A 223 -7.77 -17.73 0.65
#